data_AF-A0A349DEV6-F1
#
_entry.id   AF-A0A349DEV6-F1
#
_cell.length_a   1.000
_cell.length_b   1.000
_cell.length_c   1.000
_cell.angle_alpha   90.00
_cell.angle_beta   90.00
_cell.angle_gamma   90.00
#
_symmetry.space_group_name_H-M   'P 1'
#
loop_
_entity.id
_entity.type
_entity.pdbx_description
1 polymer ?
#
loop_
_entity_poly.entity_id
_entity_poly.type
_entity_poly.pdbx_seq_one_letter_code
_entity_poly.pdbx_strand_id
1 'polypeptide(L)'
;SAKENIYYLISMKYKGDLECEATETLKLKHGDSTLFESDHINLTITKFKVRESGVEVCGYISSPVFDYCEKPTLILRERSSNEPLEIKECSFCYNSARIKNNTAWGFRKIFNTDKRLSFSFTVEIGERSYPIDLFCGEWVPFNNNRKHFVLNGFSCKISERCIVIEKADKKAEKKYRKTELKKYLRRNKKVFAVRLINYLMPKKRIWLYHDCKGVGVDNGYYQFVHDFEIDDGVERYYVVNGSIDALKDNFTPEQQKFLLAFRSTKHKLMYLNAEKIITAFIENENYLPYYSDIYPEYIDLFGGDVYYLQHGVLHAHLPWKYSYDRLDVTGEVISTSYEEKNFTENYFF
;
A
#
# COMPACT_ATOMS: atom_id res chain seq x y z
N SER A 1 10.55 12.18 -7.33
CA SER A 1 11.20 12.62 -6.07
C SER A 1 12.24 13.72 -6.24
N ALA A 2 13.11 13.75 -7.26
CA ALA A 2 14.09 14.86 -7.39
C ALA A 2 13.48 16.22 -7.81
N LYS A 3 12.40 16.20 -8.60
CA LYS A 3 11.75 17.44 -9.10
C LYS A 3 11.00 18.22 -8.01
N GLU A 4 10.37 17.57 -7.03
CA GLU A 4 9.59 18.27 -5.99
C GLU A 4 10.52 19.01 -5.00
N ASN A 5 11.71 18.45 -4.71
CA ASN A 5 12.68 19.11 -3.86
C ASN A 5 13.23 20.42 -4.45
N ILE A 6 13.14 20.64 -5.78
CA ILE A 6 13.65 21.87 -6.40
C ILE A 6 12.86 23.09 -5.92
N TYR A 7 11.55 22.94 -5.74
CA TYR A 7 10.68 24.05 -5.34
C TYR A 7 10.86 24.44 -3.89
N TYR A 8 11.21 23.48 -3.04
CA TYR A 8 11.67 23.75 -1.67
C TYR A 8 12.98 24.56 -1.64
N LEU A 9 13.96 24.19 -2.47
CA LEU A 9 15.21 24.96 -2.55
C LEU A 9 14.98 26.37 -3.12
N ILE A 10 14.08 26.48 -4.10
CA ILE A 10 13.65 27.75 -4.69
C ILE A 10 12.95 28.63 -3.65
N SER A 11 12.07 28.07 -2.83
CA SER A 11 11.40 28.85 -1.77
C SER A 11 12.37 29.37 -0.74
N MET A 12 13.37 28.57 -0.34
CA MET A 12 14.46 29.04 0.52
C MET A 12 15.28 30.15 -0.14
N LYS A 13 15.57 30.04 -1.45
CA LYS A 13 16.31 31.08 -2.20
C LYS A 13 15.56 32.40 -2.22
N TYR A 14 14.25 32.36 -2.47
CA TYR A 14 13.41 33.55 -2.55
C TYR A 14 12.77 33.93 -1.20
N LYS A 15 13.21 33.33 -0.09
CA LYS A 15 12.72 33.59 1.27
C LYS A 15 11.20 33.52 1.41
N GLY A 16 10.55 32.66 0.62
CA GLY A 16 9.09 32.50 0.62
C GLY A 16 8.32 33.57 -0.17
N ASP A 17 8.98 34.47 -0.91
CA ASP A 17 8.34 35.46 -1.79
C ASP A 17 7.87 34.79 -3.10
N LEU A 18 6.96 33.84 -2.96
CA LEU A 18 6.35 33.08 -4.04
C LEU A 18 4.84 33.17 -3.95
N GLU A 19 4.19 33.27 -5.11
CA GLU A 19 2.73 33.39 -5.20
C GLU A 19 2.13 32.29 -6.08
N CYS A 20 0.99 31.77 -5.66
CA CYS A 20 0.17 30.90 -6.50
C CYS A 20 -0.80 31.72 -7.35
N GLU A 21 -0.82 31.48 -8.65
CA GLU A 21 -1.84 32.00 -9.57
C GLU A 21 -2.68 30.82 -10.08
N ALA A 22 -3.93 30.74 -9.63
CA ALA A 22 -4.89 29.68 -10.00
C ALA A 22 -5.83 30.18 -11.11
N THR A 23 -5.45 29.96 -12.37
CA THR A 23 -6.25 30.35 -13.55
C THR A 23 -6.70 29.10 -14.33
N GLU A 24 -6.58 29.09 -15.66
CA GLU A 24 -6.73 27.87 -16.46
C GLU A 24 -5.63 26.85 -16.13
N THR A 25 -4.44 27.35 -15.78
CA THR A 25 -3.32 26.56 -15.27
C THR A 25 -2.96 27.01 -13.85
N LEU A 26 -2.39 26.11 -13.07
CA LEU A 26 -1.77 26.39 -11.78
C LEU A 26 -0.33 26.86 -12.00
N LYS A 27 -0.02 28.07 -11.53
CA LYS A 27 1.32 28.64 -11.63
C LYS A 27 1.90 28.96 -10.26
N LEU A 28 3.20 28.74 -10.12
CA LEU A 28 4.01 29.28 -9.03
C LEU A 28 4.90 30.40 -9.59
N LYS A 29 4.80 31.60 -9.04
CA LYS A 29 5.46 32.80 -9.56
C LYS A 29 6.35 33.46 -8.52
N HIS A 30 7.33 34.21 -9.01
CA HIS A 30 8.11 35.18 -8.23
C HIS A 30 8.20 36.45 -9.07
N GLY A 31 7.48 37.50 -8.66
CA GLY A 31 7.22 38.67 -9.50
C GLY A 31 6.64 38.25 -10.86
N ASP A 32 7.25 38.70 -11.94
CA ASP A 32 6.81 38.39 -13.31
C ASP A 32 7.26 37.01 -13.82
N SER A 33 8.09 36.29 -13.06
CA SER A 33 8.66 35.01 -13.50
C SER A 33 7.80 33.81 -13.09
N THR A 34 7.39 32.98 -14.06
CA THR A 34 6.76 31.68 -13.81
C THR A 34 7.80 30.61 -13.55
N LEU A 35 7.76 29.97 -12.38
CA LEU A 35 8.71 28.94 -11.93
C LEU A 35 8.15 27.52 -12.11
N PHE A 36 6.83 27.39 -12.04
CA PHE A 36 6.08 26.17 -12.28
C PHE A 36 4.79 26.53 -12.98
N GLU A 37 4.36 25.69 -13.92
CA GLU A 37 3.06 25.78 -14.56
C GLU A 37 2.56 24.36 -14.85
N SER A 38 1.31 24.08 -14.51
CA SER A 38 0.63 22.83 -14.87
C SER A 38 -0.87 23.02 -14.95
N ASP A 39 -1.48 22.35 -15.90
CA ASP A 39 -2.93 22.22 -16.04
C ASP A 39 -3.49 20.98 -15.32
N HIS A 40 -2.64 20.16 -14.69
CA HIS A 40 -3.01 18.92 -13.99
C HIS A 40 -2.43 18.89 -12.57
N ILE A 41 -3.05 18.08 -11.70
CA ILE A 41 -2.51 17.78 -10.37
C ILE A 41 -2.16 16.29 -10.29
N ASN A 42 -0.99 15.98 -9.74
CA ASN A 42 -0.58 14.60 -9.55
C ASN A 42 -1.41 13.96 -8.43
N LEU A 43 -2.04 12.82 -8.72
CA LEU A 43 -2.65 11.94 -7.72
C LEU A 43 -1.95 10.60 -7.75
N THR A 44 -1.38 10.19 -6.62
CA THR A 44 -0.74 8.87 -6.48
C THR A 44 -1.56 7.99 -5.54
N ILE A 45 -2.04 6.86 -6.04
CA ILE A 45 -2.61 5.79 -5.19
C ILE A 45 -1.43 5.07 -4.55
N THR A 46 -1.38 5.02 -3.23
CA THR A 46 -0.31 4.35 -2.48
C THR A 46 -0.70 2.95 -2.05
N LYS A 47 -2.00 2.69 -1.82
CA LYS A 47 -2.54 1.41 -1.38
C LYS A 47 -3.84 1.10 -2.10
N PHE A 48 -3.97 -0.13 -2.59
CA PHE A 48 -5.20 -0.63 -3.20
C PHE A 48 -5.45 -2.06 -2.71
N LYS A 49 -6.22 -2.19 -1.62
CA LYS A 49 -6.42 -3.47 -0.93
C LYS A 49 -7.83 -3.99 -1.13
N VAL A 50 -7.95 -5.21 -1.65
CA VAL A 50 -9.24 -5.83 -1.95
C VAL A 50 -9.52 -6.89 -0.87
N ARG A 51 -10.53 -6.63 -0.05
CA ARG A 51 -11.03 -7.54 1.00
C ARG A 51 -12.44 -7.97 0.67
N GLU A 52 -12.94 -8.99 1.36
CA GLU A 52 -14.35 -9.38 1.22
C GLU A 52 -15.30 -8.25 1.65
N SER A 53 -14.91 -7.47 2.66
CA SER A 53 -15.67 -6.34 3.18
C SER A 53 -15.72 -5.15 2.22
N GLY A 54 -14.76 -5.02 1.30
CA GLY A 54 -14.70 -3.91 0.36
C GLY A 54 -13.30 -3.67 -0.21
N VAL A 55 -13.19 -2.61 -1.01
CA VAL A 55 -11.91 -2.18 -1.62
C VAL A 55 -11.44 -0.90 -0.95
N GLU A 56 -10.31 -0.98 -0.27
CA GLU A 56 -9.65 0.18 0.31
C GLU A 56 -8.71 0.82 -0.70
N VAL A 57 -8.84 2.13 -0.88
CA VAL A 57 -7.96 2.96 -1.69
C VAL A 57 -7.41 4.08 -0.83
N CYS A 58 -6.09 4.15 -0.74
CA CYS A 58 -5.37 5.27 -0.14
C CYS A 58 -4.51 5.93 -1.20
N GLY A 59 -4.38 7.24 -1.12
CA GLY A 59 -3.52 7.99 -2.01
C GLY A 59 -3.33 9.42 -1.52
N TYR A 60 -2.60 10.20 -2.30
CA TYR A 60 -2.39 11.61 -2.03
C TYR A 60 -2.34 12.42 -3.31
N ILE A 61 -2.67 13.70 -3.20
CA ILE A 61 -2.39 14.71 -4.21
C ILE A 61 -1.16 15.53 -3.81
N SER A 62 -0.32 15.86 -4.78
CA SER A 62 0.84 16.75 -4.58
C SER A 62 0.94 17.79 -5.71
N SER A 63 1.36 18.99 -5.33
CA SER A 63 1.69 20.06 -6.27
C SER A 63 2.60 21.09 -5.58
N PRO A 64 3.60 21.66 -6.29
CA PRO A 64 4.42 22.75 -5.76
C PRO A 64 3.62 23.98 -5.31
N VAL A 65 2.40 24.17 -5.83
CA VAL A 65 1.57 25.33 -5.47
C VAL A 65 0.84 25.19 -4.12
N PHE A 66 0.75 23.97 -3.55
CA PHE A 66 -0.05 23.72 -2.34
C PHE A 66 0.46 24.43 -1.09
N ASP A 67 1.73 24.85 -1.07
CA ASP A 67 2.29 25.67 0.01
C ASP A 67 1.88 27.15 -0.10
N TYR A 68 1.28 27.57 -1.22
CA TYR A 68 1.01 28.98 -1.58
C TYR A 68 -0.44 29.23 -2.01
N CYS A 69 -1.32 28.24 -1.87
CA CYS A 69 -2.74 28.37 -2.16
C CYS A 69 -3.58 27.91 -0.96
N GLU A 70 -4.89 28.15 -1.04
CA GLU A 70 -5.81 27.57 -0.07
C GLU A 70 -5.84 26.04 -0.15
N LYS A 71 -6.33 25.40 0.92
CA LYS A 71 -6.42 23.95 0.98
C LYS A 71 -7.30 23.44 -0.18
N PRO A 72 -6.79 22.53 -1.04
CA PRO A 72 -7.58 21.99 -2.13
C PRO A 72 -8.72 21.10 -1.62
N THR A 73 -9.73 20.92 -2.45
CA THR A 73 -10.75 19.88 -2.24
C THR A 73 -10.56 18.77 -3.27
N LEU A 74 -10.38 17.53 -2.81
CA LEU A 74 -10.34 16.37 -3.69
C LEU A 74 -11.75 15.83 -3.89
N ILE A 75 -12.23 15.82 -5.13
CA ILE A 75 -13.56 15.33 -5.48
C ILE A 75 -13.46 13.96 -6.15
N LEU A 76 -14.18 12.99 -5.62
CA LEU A 76 -14.48 11.74 -6.29
C LEU A 76 -15.71 11.93 -7.18
N ARG A 77 -15.53 11.74 -8.49
CA ARG A 77 -16.56 11.96 -9.52
C ARG A 77 -17.11 10.62 -9.98
N GLU A 78 -18.40 10.40 -9.78
CA GLU A 78 -19.17 9.34 -10.39
C GLU A 78 -20.13 9.91 -11.44
N ARG A 79 -20.71 9.04 -12.28
CA ARG A 79 -21.68 9.49 -13.31
C ARG A 79 -22.87 10.25 -12.72
N SER A 80 -23.29 9.91 -11.50
CA SER A 80 -24.49 10.44 -10.85
C SER A 80 -24.23 11.29 -9.62
N SER A 81 -22.97 11.40 -9.15
CA SER A 81 -22.66 12.13 -7.93
C SER A 81 -21.23 12.61 -7.91
N ASN A 82 -20.98 13.66 -7.14
CA ASN A 82 -19.67 14.18 -6.83
C ASN A 82 -19.53 14.16 -5.31
N GLU A 83 -18.54 13.44 -4.79
CA GLU A 83 -18.29 13.30 -3.37
C GLU A 83 -16.97 14.01 -3.02
N PRO A 84 -17.00 15.08 -2.22
CA PRO A 84 -15.78 15.62 -1.63
C PRO A 84 -15.18 14.60 -0.66
N LEU A 85 -13.91 14.28 -0.83
CA LEU A 85 -13.17 13.40 0.07
C LEU A 85 -12.54 14.21 1.19
N GLU A 86 -12.56 13.64 2.39
CA GLU A 86 -11.74 14.15 3.49
C GLU A 86 -10.26 13.94 3.16
N ILE A 87 -9.50 15.04 3.21
CA ILE A 87 -8.05 15.03 3.02
C ILE A 87 -7.34 15.69 4.20
N LYS A 88 -6.20 15.13 4.59
CA LYS A 88 -5.30 15.68 5.61
C LYS A 88 -3.86 15.63 5.13
N GLU A 89 -2.96 16.40 5.75
CA GLU A 89 -1.54 16.27 5.44
C GLU A 89 -1.09 14.83 5.67
N CYS A 90 -0.22 14.35 4.80
CA CYS A 90 0.21 12.97 4.79
C CYS A 90 1.73 12.85 4.82
N SER A 91 2.27 11.65 4.97
CA SER A 91 3.72 11.48 5.13
C SER A 91 4.50 11.85 3.86
N PHE A 92 3.82 12.01 2.72
CA PHE A 92 4.42 12.47 1.46
C PHE A 92 4.79 13.95 1.45
N CYS A 93 4.43 14.73 2.49
CA CYS A 93 5.02 16.06 2.75
C CYS A 93 6.56 16.02 2.96
N TYR A 94 7.11 14.83 3.19
CA TYR A 94 8.54 14.59 3.33
C TYR A 94 9.18 14.02 2.04
N ASN A 95 8.37 13.61 1.04
CA ASN A 95 8.85 12.88 -0.14
C ASN A 95 9.80 11.72 0.20
N SER A 96 11.09 11.87 -0.10
CA SER A 96 12.17 10.95 0.29
C SER A 96 13.18 11.59 1.26
N ALA A 97 12.92 12.81 1.72
CA ALA A 97 13.72 13.55 2.68
C ALA A 97 13.31 13.20 4.13
N ARG A 98 14.15 13.62 5.08
CA ARG A 98 13.88 13.53 6.53
C ARG A 98 13.36 14.84 7.12
N ILE A 99 13.08 15.82 6.26
CA ILE A 99 12.51 17.12 6.59
C ILE A 99 11.29 17.34 5.70
N LYS A 100 10.27 18.04 6.22
CA LYS A 100 9.12 18.44 5.41
C LYS A 100 9.61 19.39 4.33
N ASN A 101 9.25 19.14 3.08
CA ASN A 101 9.73 19.92 1.94
C ASN A 101 8.66 20.22 0.88
N ASN A 102 7.44 19.76 1.08
CA ASN A 102 6.27 20.13 0.32
C ASN A 102 5.02 19.89 1.17
N THR A 103 3.87 20.37 0.69
CA THR A 103 2.56 19.94 1.17
C THR A 103 1.96 18.90 0.21
N ALA A 104 1.52 17.77 0.79
CA ALA A 104 0.79 16.71 0.10
C ALA A 104 -0.43 16.33 0.93
N TRP A 105 -1.59 16.20 0.27
CA TRP A 105 -2.85 15.92 0.92
C TRP A 105 -3.28 14.48 0.65
N GLY A 106 -3.30 13.66 1.69
CA GLY A 106 -3.67 12.25 1.63
C GLY A 106 -5.16 12.03 1.87
N PHE A 107 -5.69 10.95 1.30
CA PHE A 107 -7.05 10.45 1.53
C PHE A 107 -7.05 8.94 1.77
N ARG A 108 -8.09 8.46 2.44
CA ARG A 108 -8.40 7.04 2.64
C ARG A 108 -9.89 6.84 2.39
N LYS A 109 -10.25 5.91 1.50
CA LYS A 109 -11.64 5.58 1.20
C LYS A 109 -11.81 4.07 1.07
N ILE A 110 -12.87 3.55 1.68
CA ILE A 110 -13.28 2.15 1.53
C ILE A 110 -14.54 2.13 0.67
N PHE A 111 -14.49 1.37 -0.43
CA PHE A 111 -15.61 1.18 -1.34
C PHE A 111 -16.30 -0.15 -1.05
N ASN A 112 -17.49 -0.06 -0.47
CA ASN A 112 -18.38 -1.20 -0.24
C ASN A 112 -19.50 -1.10 -1.28
N THR A 113 -19.39 -1.89 -2.36
CA THR A 113 -20.36 -1.84 -3.45
C THR A 113 -20.77 -3.24 -3.91
N ASP A 114 -22.09 -3.42 -4.02
CA ASP A 114 -22.70 -4.57 -4.69
C ASP A 114 -22.93 -4.31 -6.18
N LYS A 115 -22.83 -3.04 -6.60
CA LYS A 115 -23.00 -2.60 -7.98
C LYS A 115 -21.64 -2.25 -8.60
N ARG A 116 -21.63 -2.11 -9.92
CA ARG A 116 -20.48 -1.57 -10.63
C ARG A 116 -20.29 -0.10 -10.26
N LEU A 117 -19.16 0.19 -9.65
CA LEU A 117 -18.69 1.52 -9.33
C LEU A 117 -17.66 1.96 -10.37
N SER A 118 -17.82 3.17 -10.91
CA SER A 118 -16.90 3.76 -11.89
C SER A 118 -16.70 5.22 -11.54
N PHE A 119 -15.48 5.58 -11.16
CA PHE A 119 -15.18 6.93 -10.67
C PHE A 119 -13.86 7.46 -11.20
N SER A 120 -13.74 8.79 -11.21
CA SER A 120 -12.51 9.54 -11.46
C SER A 120 -12.27 10.54 -10.33
N PHE A 121 -11.14 11.24 -10.36
CA PHE A 121 -10.84 12.30 -9.40
C PHE A 121 -10.69 13.64 -10.13
N THR A 122 -11.02 14.73 -9.43
CA THR A 122 -10.68 16.11 -9.81
C THR A 122 -10.30 16.86 -8.55
N VAL A 123 -9.47 17.90 -8.69
CA VAL A 123 -9.10 18.75 -7.56
C VAL A 123 -9.65 20.15 -7.76
N GLU A 124 -10.31 20.69 -6.75
CA GLU A 124 -10.82 22.05 -6.75
C GLU A 124 -9.94 22.94 -5.86
N ILE A 125 -9.55 24.11 -6.37
CA ILE A 125 -8.84 25.16 -5.65
C ILE A 125 -9.58 26.46 -5.97
N GLY A 126 -10.20 27.06 -4.95
CA GLY A 126 -11.15 28.15 -5.12
C GLY A 126 -12.31 27.76 -6.01
N GLU A 127 -12.60 28.58 -7.00
CA GLU A 127 -13.67 28.33 -7.97
C GLU A 127 -13.20 27.51 -9.20
N ARG A 128 -11.95 27.05 -9.20
CA ARG A 128 -11.34 26.33 -10.33
C ARG A 128 -11.26 24.83 -10.06
N SER A 129 -11.50 24.04 -11.10
CA SER A 129 -11.35 22.58 -11.07
C SER A 129 -10.23 22.16 -12.02
N TYR A 130 -9.30 21.37 -11.50
CA TYR A 130 -8.15 20.84 -12.22
C TYR A 130 -8.28 19.32 -12.41
N PRO A 131 -8.00 18.80 -13.61
CA PRO A 131 -7.86 17.37 -13.85
C PRO A 131 -6.67 16.80 -13.08
N ILE A 132 -6.62 15.47 -13.00
CA ILE A 132 -5.55 14.75 -12.32
C ILE A 132 -4.73 13.90 -13.29
N ASP A 133 -3.45 13.78 -13.00
CA ASP A 133 -2.58 12.73 -13.53
C ASP A 133 -2.49 11.59 -12.51
N LEU A 134 -2.95 10.40 -12.92
CA LEU A 134 -3.10 9.24 -12.03
C LEU A 134 -1.86 8.34 -12.03
N PHE A 135 -1.25 8.17 -10.87
CA PHE A 135 -0.12 7.28 -10.63
C PHE A 135 -0.45 6.18 -9.63
N CYS A 136 0.30 5.08 -9.69
CA CYS A 136 0.19 3.93 -8.79
C CYS A 136 1.53 3.70 -8.09
N GLY A 137 1.50 3.60 -6.76
CA GLY A 137 2.62 3.26 -5.90
C GLY A 137 2.93 1.77 -5.87
N GLU A 138 3.91 1.39 -5.07
CA GLU A 138 4.44 0.02 -5.03
C GLU A 138 3.45 -1.03 -4.51
N TRP A 139 2.53 -0.64 -3.62
CA TRP A 139 1.53 -1.52 -3.02
C TRP A 139 0.21 -1.59 -3.80
N VAL A 140 0.22 -1.10 -5.02
CA VAL A 140 -0.95 -1.09 -5.90
C VAL A 140 -0.80 -2.21 -6.93
N PRO A 141 -1.79 -3.11 -7.10
CA PRO A 141 -1.68 -4.20 -8.06
C PRO A 141 -1.63 -3.76 -9.53
N PHE A 142 -2.02 -2.52 -9.80
CA PHE A 142 -1.96 -1.92 -11.12
C PHE A 142 -0.55 -1.46 -11.49
N ASN A 143 -0.14 -1.76 -12.72
CA ASN A 143 1.13 -1.32 -13.27
C ASN A 143 1.07 -1.25 -14.81
N ASN A 144 2.19 -0.93 -15.46
CA ASN A 144 2.27 -0.83 -16.91
C ASN A 144 1.83 -2.11 -17.65
N ASN A 145 1.93 -3.28 -17.01
CA ASN A 145 1.57 -4.59 -17.56
C ASN A 145 0.26 -5.16 -17.00
N ARG A 146 -0.38 -4.49 -16.03
CA ARG A 146 -1.62 -4.93 -15.39
C ARG A 146 -2.55 -3.73 -15.16
N LYS A 147 -3.55 -3.60 -16.01
CA LYS A 147 -4.63 -2.59 -15.90
C LYS A 147 -5.96 -3.21 -15.41
N HIS A 148 -5.99 -4.52 -15.18
CA HIS A 148 -7.13 -5.28 -14.70
C HIS A 148 -6.66 -6.42 -13.80
N PHE A 149 -7.35 -6.63 -12.68
CA PHE A 149 -7.19 -7.83 -11.87
C PHE A 149 -8.49 -8.27 -11.20
N VAL A 150 -8.53 -9.52 -10.74
CA VAL A 150 -9.66 -10.08 -10.00
C VAL A 150 -9.14 -10.74 -8.73
N LEU A 151 -9.65 -10.31 -7.57
CA LEU A 151 -9.23 -10.77 -6.25
C LEU A 151 -10.42 -10.68 -5.27
N ASN A 152 -10.54 -11.63 -4.35
CA ASN A 152 -11.54 -11.65 -3.26
C ASN A 152 -12.97 -11.27 -3.70
N GLY A 153 -13.43 -11.80 -4.85
CA GLY A 153 -14.78 -11.55 -5.36
C GLY A 153 -15.00 -10.16 -6.00
N PHE A 154 -13.94 -9.41 -6.29
CA PHE A 154 -13.99 -8.14 -7.01
C PHE A 154 -13.13 -8.15 -8.28
N SER A 155 -13.64 -7.50 -9.32
CA SER A 155 -12.92 -7.17 -10.55
C SER A 155 -12.58 -5.68 -10.53
N CYS A 156 -11.30 -5.36 -10.55
CA CYS A 156 -10.78 -3.99 -10.45
C CYS A 156 -10.04 -3.62 -11.74
N LYS A 157 -10.39 -2.47 -12.33
CA LYS A 157 -9.79 -1.95 -13.57
C LYS A 157 -9.36 -0.51 -13.38
N ILE A 158 -8.30 -0.12 -14.09
CA ILE A 158 -7.79 1.25 -14.11
C ILE A 158 -7.55 1.69 -15.56
N SER A 159 -7.91 2.92 -15.87
CA SER A 159 -7.47 3.67 -17.05
C SER A 159 -6.69 4.92 -16.59
N GLU A 160 -6.27 5.76 -17.53
CA GLU A 160 -5.59 7.02 -17.20
C GLU A 160 -6.45 7.97 -16.35
N ARG A 161 -7.78 7.86 -16.42
CA ARG A 161 -8.69 8.79 -15.76
C ARG A 161 -9.70 8.14 -14.82
N CYS A 162 -9.96 6.84 -14.95
CA CYS A 162 -11.04 6.18 -14.23
C CYS A 162 -10.60 4.88 -13.56
N ILE A 163 -11.20 4.61 -12.41
CA ILE A 163 -11.13 3.33 -11.71
C ILE A 163 -12.52 2.70 -11.75
N VAL A 164 -12.56 1.39 -12.01
CA VAL A 164 -13.81 0.62 -12.00
C VAL A 164 -13.67 -0.54 -11.03
N ILE A 165 -14.63 -0.66 -10.12
CA ILE A 165 -14.74 -1.73 -9.14
C ILE A 165 -16.11 -2.38 -9.31
N GLU A 166 -16.14 -3.69 -9.53
CA GLU A 166 -17.38 -4.45 -9.67
C GLU A 166 -17.24 -5.84 -9.03
N LYS A 167 -18.35 -6.42 -8.54
CA LYS A 167 -18.34 -7.81 -8.07
C LYS A 167 -17.94 -8.75 -9.21
N ALA A 168 -17.16 -9.77 -8.87
CA ALA A 168 -16.70 -10.80 -9.78
C ALA A 168 -17.23 -12.16 -9.32
N ASP A 169 -17.86 -12.88 -10.25
CA ASP A 169 -18.28 -14.25 -10.01
C ASP A 169 -17.13 -15.25 -10.28
N LYS A 170 -17.37 -16.52 -9.95
CA LYS A 170 -16.40 -17.61 -10.20
C LYS A 170 -16.02 -17.74 -11.68
N LYS A 171 -16.89 -17.35 -12.61
CA LYS A 171 -16.63 -17.40 -14.05
C LYS A 171 -15.65 -16.31 -14.46
N ALA A 172 -15.82 -15.09 -13.96
CA ALA A 172 -14.92 -13.96 -14.15
C ALA A 172 -13.54 -14.26 -13.56
N GLU A 173 -13.48 -14.82 -12.34
CA GLU A 173 -12.23 -15.28 -11.73
C GLU A 173 -11.52 -16.31 -12.61
N LYS A 174 -12.22 -17.37 -13.03
CA LYS A 174 -11.62 -18.42 -13.86
C LYS A 174 -11.11 -17.88 -15.20
N LYS A 175 -11.86 -16.94 -15.80
CA LYS A 175 -11.46 -16.24 -17.03
C LYS A 175 -10.18 -15.43 -16.80
N TYR A 176 -10.12 -14.65 -15.73
CA TYR A 176 -8.94 -13.85 -15.36
C TYR A 176 -7.70 -14.74 -15.16
N ARG A 177 -7.81 -15.78 -14.32
CA ARG A 177 -6.72 -16.74 -14.06
C ARG A 177 -6.19 -17.37 -15.34
N LYS A 178 -7.07 -17.80 -16.25
CA LYS A 178 -6.68 -18.38 -17.55
C LYS A 178 -5.93 -17.37 -18.43
N THR A 179 -6.36 -16.11 -18.45
CA THR A 179 -5.71 -15.05 -19.20
C THR A 179 -4.31 -14.77 -18.66
N GLU A 180 -4.16 -14.61 -17.34
CA GLU A 180 -2.83 -14.38 -16.73
C GLU A 180 -1.89 -15.57 -16.95
N LEU A 181 -2.37 -16.82 -16.81
CA LEU A 181 -1.54 -17.99 -17.13
C LEU A 181 -1.05 -17.98 -18.58
N LYS A 182 -1.92 -17.68 -19.55
CA LYS A 182 -1.50 -17.58 -20.97
C LYS A 182 -0.47 -16.46 -21.20
N LYS A 183 -0.66 -15.32 -20.55
CA LYS A 183 0.27 -14.17 -20.60
C LYS A 183 1.65 -14.58 -20.10
N TYR A 184 1.74 -15.18 -18.91
CA TYR A 184 3.04 -15.56 -18.33
C TYR A 184 3.67 -16.81 -18.95
N LEU A 185 2.88 -17.72 -19.53
CA LEU A 185 3.43 -18.85 -20.27
C LEU A 185 4.38 -18.40 -21.39
N ARG A 186 4.06 -17.28 -22.04
CA ARG A 186 4.87 -16.68 -23.11
C ARG A 186 5.96 -15.75 -22.58
N ARG A 187 5.67 -14.99 -21.51
CA ARG A 187 6.54 -13.91 -21.02
C ARG A 187 7.56 -14.38 -19.97
N ASN A 188 7.16 -15.20 -19.01
CA ASN A 188 8.02 -15.66 -17.91
C ASN A 188 7.55 -17.00 -17.34
N LYS A 189 8.24 -18.09 -17.70
CA LYS A 189 7.89 -19.46 -17.30
C LYS A 189 7.96 -19.70 -15.78
N LYS A 190 8.83 -18.99 -15.05
CA LYS A 190 8.92 -19.10 -13.59
C LYS A 190 7.69 -18.49 -12.92
N VAL A 191 7.27 -17.30 -13.37
CA VAL A 191 6.03 -16.65 -12.89
C VAL A 191 4.81 -17.50 -13.24
N PHE A 192 4.78 -18.07 -14.45
CA PHE A 192 3.73 -19.02 -14.84
C PHE A 192 3.63 -20.20 -13.87
N ALA A 193 4.74 -20.86 -13.55
CA ALA A 193 4.75 -22.02 -12.67
C ALA A 193 4.24 -21.68 -11.26
N VAL A 194 4.71 -20.56 -10.67
CA VAL A 194 4.25 -20.11 -9.35
C VAL A 194 2.75 -19.81 -9.37
N ARG A 195 2.25 -19.08 -10.38
CA ARG A 195 0.81 -18.80 -10.53
C ARG A 195 -0.03 -20.06 -10.68
N LEU A 196 0.45 -21.00 -11.50
CA LEU A 196 -0.24 -22.27 -11.71
C LEU A 196 -0.36 -23.06 -10.40
N ILE A 197 0.74 -23.22 -9.68
CA ILE A 197 0.75 -23.89 -8.37
C ILE A 197 -0.19 -23.16 -7.40
N ASN A 198 -0.10 -21.83 -7.31
CA ASN A 198 -0.96 -21.03 -6.45
C ASN A 198 -2.45 -21.23 -6.72
N TYR A 199 -2.86 -21.37 -7.99
CA TYR A 199 -4.25 -21.61 -8.35
C TYR A 199 -4.74 -23.04 -8.10
N LEU A 200 -3.82 -24.00 -8.01
CA LEU A 200 -4.11 -25.40 -7.71
C LEU A 200 -4.09 -25.69 -6.21
N MET A 201 -3.46 -24.84 -5.41
CA MET A 201 -3.42 -25.00 -3.95
C MET A 201 -4.83 -24.96 -3.34
N PRO A 202 -5.14 -25.84 -2.37
CA PRO A 202 -6.39 -25.81 -1.66
C PRO A 202 -6.52 -24.50 -0.88
N LYS A 203 -7.74 -23.98 -0.78
CA LYS A 203 -8.01 -22.82 0.07
C LYS A 203 -7.96 -23.25 1.53
N LYS A 204 -7.05 -22.62 2.27
CA LYS A 204 -6.87 -22.78 3.71
C LYS A 204 -6.72 -21.40 4.33
N ARG A 205 -7.09 -21.26 5.60
CA ARG A 205 -6.77 -20.06 6.37
C ARG A 205 -5.33 -20.19 6.85
N ILE A 206 -4.46 -19.31 6.39
CA ILE A 206 -3.01 -19.40 6.66
C ILE A 206 -2.56 -18.10 7.31
N TRP A 207 -1.92 -18.19 8.47
CA TRP A 207 -1.26 -17.05 9.12
C TRP A 207 0.25 -17.28 9.16
N LEU A 208 1.00 -16.24 8.82
CA LEU A 208 2.47 -16.27 8.85
C LEU A 208 2.97 -15.29 9.92
N TYR A 209 3.92 -15.75 10.72
CA TYR A 209 4.54 -14.97 11.78
C TYR A 209 6.01 -14.75 11.48
N HIS A 210 6.50 -13.52 11.69
CA HIS A 210 7.85 -13.12 11.32
C HIS A 210 8.50 -12.27 12.42
N ASP A 211 9.76 -12.57 12.67
CA ASP A 211 10.70 -11.66 13.35
C ASP A 211 11.83 -11.27 12.37
N CYS A 212 12.67 -10.31 12.76
CA CYS A 212 13.79 -9.85 11.95
C CYS A 212 14.96 -10.84 11.93
N LYS A 213 15.75 -10.81 10.85
CA LYS A 213 17.00 -11.56 10.76
C LYS A 213 17.94 -11.21 11.90
N GLY A 214 18.46 -12.23 12.57
CA GLY A 214 19.47 -12.06 13.64
C GLY A 214 18.88 -11.73 15.00
N VAL A 215 17.55 -11.60 15.11
CA VAL A 215 16.84 -11.59 16.39
C VAL A 215 16.56 -13.03 16.78
N GLY A 216 16.81 -13.38 18.06
CA GLY A 216 16.54 -14.73 18.57
C GLY A 216 15.04 -15.02 18.62
N VAL A 217 14.30 -14.18 19.34
CA VAL A 217 12.84 -14.15 19.43
C VAL A 217 12.38 -12.71 19.69
N ASP A 218 11.22 -12.34 19.17
CA ASP A 218 10.54 -11.07 19.41
C ASP A 218 9.02 -11.30 19.48
N ASN A 219 8.22 -10.22 19.38
CA ASN A 219 6.77 -10.28 19.46
C ASN A 219 6.13 -11.24 18.44
N GLY A 220 6.72 -11.44 17.25
CA GLY A 220 6.23 -12.40 16.27
C GLY A 220 6.33 -13.84 16.77
N TYR A 221 7.44 -14.20 17.43
CA TYR A 221 7.61 -15.50 18.08
C TYR A 221 6.58 -15.70 19.21
N TYR A 222 6.45 -14.74 20.11
CA TYR A 222 5.53 -14.88 21.25
C TYR A 222 4.08 -15.01 20.79
N GLN A 223 3.67 -14.24 19.79
CA GLN A 223 2.33 -14.35 19.22
C GLN A 223 2.12 -15.71 18.54
N PHE A 224 3.10 -16.22 17.80
CA PHE A 224 3.02 -17.56 17.20
C PHE A 224 2.83 -18.65 18.26
N VAL A 225 3.65 -18.64 19.32
CA VAL A 225 3.59 -19.64 20.38
C VAL A 225 2.23 -19.60 21.09
N HIS A 226 1.74 -18.41 21.40
CA HIS A 226 0.41 -18.23 21.98
C HIS A 226 -0.69 -18.79 21.07
N ASP A 227 -0.65 -18.44 19.78
CA ASP A 227 -1.72 -18.79 18.85
C ASP A 227 -1.65 -20.24 18.36
N PHE A 228 -0.50 -20.93 18.49
CA PHE A 228 -0.26 -22.26 17.95
C PHE A 228 -1.26 -23.31 18.44
N GLU A 229 -1.66 -23.23 19.71
CA GLU A 229 -2.56 -24.19 20.36
C GLU A 229 -4.05 -23.90 20.09
N ILE A 230 -4.38 -22.82 19.37
CA ILE A 230 -5.76 -22.44 19.08
C ILE A 230 -6.30 -23.27 17.92
N ASP A 231 -7.32 -24.11 18.19
CA ASP A 231 -8.03 -24.90 17.18
C ASP A 231 -9.21 -24.11 16.56
N ASP A 232 -8.91 -23.29 15.56
CA ASP A 232 -9.87 -22.47 14.80
C ASP A 232 -9.79 -22.69 13.28
N GLY A 233 -9.14 -23.79 12.86
CA GLY A 233 -8.94 -24.15 11.47
C GLY A 233 -7.92 -23.28 10.71
N VAL A 234 -7.13 -22.46 11.41
CA VAL A 234 -6.02 -21.69 10.82
C VAL A 234 -4.72 -22.50 10.86
N GLU A 235 -4.06 -22.62 9.72
CA GLU A 235 -2.68 -23.11 9.65
C GLU A 235 -1.70 -21.98 9.95
N ARG A 236 -0.97 -22.13 11.04
CA ARG A 236 -0.02 -21.14 11.56
C ARG A 236 1.40 -21.59 11.23
N TYR A 237 2.19 -20.70 10.64
CA TYR A 237 3.59 -20.97 10.34
C TYR A 237 4.48 -19.84 10.86
N TYR A 238 5.56 -20.22 11.55
CA TYR A 238 6.60 -19.28 11.92
C TYR A 238 7.69 -19.26 10.85
N VAL A 239 8.03 -18.07 10.35
CA VAL A 239 9.00 -17.89 9.29
C VAL A 239 10.36 -17.53 9.88
N VAL A 240 11.33 -18.41 9.68
CA VAL A 240 12.69 -18.24 10.16
C VAL A 240 13.54 -17.50 9.12
N ASN A 241 13.95 -16.28 9.46
CA ASN A 241 14.88 -15.47 8.67
C ASN A 241 16.34 -15.76 9.07
N GLY A 242 16.83 -16.92 8.63
CA GLY A 242 18.15 -17.42 9.00
C GLY A 242 18.20 -18.95 8.93
N SER A 243 19.04 -19.54 9.77
CA SER A 243 19.08 -21.00 9.93
C SER A 243 17.93 -21.47 10.82
N ILE A 244 17.08 -22.35 10.29
CA ILE A 244 16.05 -23.04 11.11
C ILE A 244 16.72 -23.77 12.27
N ASP A 245 17.85 -24.45 12.01
CA ASP A 245 18.55 -25.22 13.04
C ASP A 245 19.06 -24.38 14.19
N ALA A 246 19.33 -23.09 13.96
CA ALA A 246 19.81 -22.19 15.01
C ALA A 246 18.69 -21.73 15.97
N LEU A 247 17.43 -21.83 15.55
CA LEU A 247 16.27 -21.39 16.35
C LEU A 247 15.35 -22.54 16.74
N LYS A 248 15.57 -23.76 16.23
CA LYS A 248 14.68 -24.92 16.44
C LYS A 248 14.45 -25.23 17.92
N ASP A 249 15.46 -24.99 18.76
CA ASP A 249 15.40 -25.32 20.20
C ASP A 249 14.48 -24.38 20.98
N ASN A 250 14.09 -23.23 20.38
CA ASN A 250 13.04 -22.36 20.92
C ASN A 250 11.63 -22.92 20.67
N PHE A 251 11.48 -23.97 19.86
CA PHE A 251 10.19 -24.53 19.46
C PHE A 251 10.02 -25.96 19.95
N THR A 252 8.80 -26.31 20.33
CA THR A 252 8.43 -27.71 20.62
C THR A 252 8.55 -28.59 19.36
N PRO A 253 8.71 -29.92 19.50
CA PRO A 253 8.76 -30.83 18.35
C PRO A 253 7.56 -30.69 17.40
N GLU A 254 6.38 -30.37 17.93
CA GLU A 254 5.15 -30.09 17.19
C GLU A 254 5.28 -28.79 16.40
N GLN A 255 5.71 -27.70 17.05
CA GLN A 255 5.90 -26.39 16.43
C GLN A 255 6.96 -26.43 15.33
N GLN A 256 8.02 -27.23 15.48
CA GLN A 256 9.10 -27.37 14.49
C GLN A 256 8.58 -27.81 13.10
N LYS A 257 7.46 -28.53 13.02
CA LYS A 257 6.82 -28.96 11.76
C LYS A 257 6.23 -27.78 10.96
N PHE A 258 6.02 -26.65 11.63
CA PHE A 258 5.41 -25.43 11.09
C PHE A 258 6.42 -24.30 10.86
N LEU A 259 7.72 -24.60 10.93
CA LEU A 259 8.76 -23.64 10.58
C LEU A 259 8.95 -23.56 9.06
N LEU A 260 9.07 -22.33 8.56
CA LEU A 260 9.34 -22.05 7.15
C LEU A 260 10.63 -21.25 7.01
N ALA A 261 11.56 -21.70 6.17
CA ALA A 261 12.72 -20.91 5.83
C ALA A 261 12.30 -19.67 5.02
N PHE A 262 12.78 -18.50 5.41
CA PHE A 262 12.52 -17.24 4.70
C PHE A 262 12.93 -17.36 3.22
N ARG A 263 12.11 -16.79 2.32
CA ARG A 263 12.26 -16.86 0.85
C ARG A 263 12.31 -18.25 0.21
N SER A 264 12.09 -19.33 0.97
CA SER A 264 11.89 -20.67 0.41
C SER A 264 10.69 -20.72 -0.52
N THR A 265 10.65 -21.70 -1.42
CA THR A 265 9.48 -21.91 -2.31
C THR A 265 8.19 -22.10 -1.51
N LYS A 266 8.25 -22.81 -0.37
CA LYS A 266 7.09 -23.00 0.51
C LYS A 266 6.64 -21.66 1.12
N HIS A 267 7.55 -20.85 1.67
CA HIS A 267 7.20 -19.53 2.20
C HIS A 267 6.57 -18.63 1.13
N LYS A 268 7.16 -18.56 -0.08
CA LYS A 268 6.60 -17.79 -1.21
C LYS A 268 5.14 -18.16 -1.52
N LEU A 269 4.85 -19.46 -1.61
CA LEU A 269 3.49 -19.95 -1.89
C LEU A 269 2.53 -19.72 -0.71
N MET A 270 2.98 -19.91 0.52
CA MET A 270 2.16 -19.65 1.71
C MET A 270 1.82 -18.16 1.82
N TYR A 271 2.78 -17.27 1.54
CA TYR A 271 2.56 -15.82 1.55
C TYR A 271 1.43 -15.41 0.61
N LEU A 272 1.43 -15.89 -0.63
CA LEU A 272 0.37 -15.57 -1.60
C LEU A 272 -1.02 -16.09 -1.22
N ASN A 273 -1.12 -17.02 -0.28
CA ASN A 273 -2.38 -17.58 0.22
C ASN A 273 -2.67 -17.20 1.68
N ALA A 274 -1.83 -16.39 2.30
CA ALA A 274 -1.99 -16.00 3.69
C ALA A 274 -3.20 -15.08 3.84
N GLU A 275 -4.01 -15.33 4.85
CA GLU A 275 -5.04 -14.41 5.34
C GLU A 275 -4.39 -13.29 6.16
N LYS A 276 -3.35 -13.62 6.93
CA LYS A 276 -2.61 -12.67 7.76
C LYS A 276 -1.11 -12.90 7.69
N ILE A 277 -0.38 -11.80 7.62
CA ILE A 277 1.05 -11.69 7.89
C ILE A 277 1.18 -10.89 9.19
N ILE A 278 1.86 -11.44 10.17
CA ILE A 278 2.03 -10.86 11.50
C ILE A 278 3.52 -10.71 11.73
N THR A 279 4.01 -9.48 11.87
CA THR A 279 5.46 -9.22 11.93
C THR A 279 5.83 -8.27 13.05
N ALA A 280 6.92 -8.55 13.76
CA ALA A 280 7.52 -7.61 14.73
C ALA A 280 8.34 -6.51 14.06
N PHE A 281 8.58 -6.59 12.74
CA PHE A 281 9.33 -5.61 11.96
C PHE A 281 8.64 -5.34 10.62
N ILE A 282 8.22 -4.11 10.39
CA ILE A 282 7.35 -3.76 9.24
C ILE A 282 8.11 -3.46 7.95
N GLU A 283 9.45 -3.45 7.98
CA GLU A 283 10.23 -3.35 6.75
C GLU A 283 10.02 -4.61 5.89
N ASN A 284 9.75 -4.40 4.60
CA ASN A 284 9.38 -5.44 3.63
C ASN A 284 10.36 -6.61 3.62
N GLU A 285 11.66 -6.34 3.81
CA GLU A 285 12.71 -7.35 3.80
C GLU A 285 12.55 -8.41 4.90
N ASN A 286 11.74 -8.15 5.92
CA ASN A 286 11.49 -9.06 7.03
C ASN A 286 10.35 -10.02 6.78
N TYR A 287 9.32 -9.61 6.03
CA TYR A 287 8.12 -10.44 5.85
C TYR A 287 7.81 -10.79 4.38
N LEU A 288 8.23 -9.97 3.42
CA LEU A 288 7.96 -10.17 2.00
C LEU A 288 8.99 -11.15 1.39
N PRO A 289 8.58 -12.36 0.93
CA PRO A 289 9.51 -13.34 0.38
C PRO A 289 9.91 -13.08 -1.09
N TYR A 290 9.45 -11.96 -1.65
CA TYR A 290 9.70 -11.55 -3.03
C TYR A 290 10.54 -10.28 -3.05
N TYR A 291 11.45 -10.20 -4.01
CA TYR A 291 12.18 -8.97 -4.29
C TYR A 291 11.26 -7.96 -4.99
N SER A 292 11.57 -6.67 -4.87
CA SER A 292 10.74 -5.57 -5.38
C SER A 292 10.60 -5.57 -6.91
N ASP A 293 11.55 -6.13 -7.64
CA ASP A 293 11.52 -6.27 -9.10
C ASP A 293 10.52 -7.32 -9.59
N ILE A 294 10.25 -8.34 -8.78
CA ILE A 294 9.39 -9.48 -9.15
C ILE A 294 8.05 -9.50 -8.42
N TYR A 295 7.94 -8.92 -7.23
CA TYR A 295 6.68 -8.89 -6.47
C TYR A 295 5.49 -8.28 -7.24
N PRO A 296 5.67 -7.22 -8.08
CA PRO A 296 4.60 -6.70 -8.92
C PRO A 296 3.97 -7.75 -9.84
N GLU A 297 4.67 -8.84 -10.16
CA GLU A 297 4.14 -9.96 -10.95
C GLU A 297 3.23 -10.91 -10.16
N TYR A 298 3.11 -10.75 -8.83
CA TYR A 298 2.30 -11.60 -7.94
C TYR A 298 1.36 -10.84 -7.00
N ILE A 299 1.51 -9.53 -6.85
CA ILE A 299 0.72 -8.71 -5.90
C ILE A 299 -0.81 -8.85 -6.06
N ASP A 300 -1.31 -9.14 -7.27
CA ASP A 300 -2.73 -9.41 -7.56
C ASP A 300 -3.24 -10.76 -7.02
N LEU A 301 -2.37 -11.58 -6.44
CA LEU A 301 -2.71 -12.86 -5.82
C LEU A 301 -2.84 -12.75 -4.30
N PHE A 302 -2.14 -11.80 -3.68
CA PHE A 302 -2.11 -11.61 -2.23
C PHE A 302 -3.27 -10.70 -1.80
N GLY A 303 -4.25 -11.27 -1.12
CA GLY A 303 -5.41 -10.56 -0.57
C GLY A 303 -5.44 -10.50 0.95
N GLY A 304 -4.36 -10.92 1.63
CA GLY A 304 -4.27 -10.95 3.08
C GLY A 304 -3.88 -9.62 3.70
N ASP A 305 -4.06 -9.52 5.01
CA ASP A 305 -3.69 -8.36 5.81
C ASP A 305 -2.28 -8.50 6.40
N VAL A 306 -1.64 -7.36 6.67
CA VAL A 306 -0.33 -7.31 7.34
C VAL A 306 -0.49 -6.54 8.64
N TYR A 307 -0.14 -7.17 9.76
CA TYR A 307 -0.21 -6.59 11.10
C TYR A 307 1.19 -6.41 11.66
N TYR A 308 1.48 -5.20 12.11
CA TYR A 308 2.74 -4.86 12.74
C TYR A 308 2.59 -4.95 14.26
N LEU A 309 3.33 -5.87 14.88
CA LEU A 309 3.31 -6.08 16.35
C LEU A 309 4.22 -5.10 17.10
N GLN A 310 5.04 -4.33 16.37
CA GLN A 310 6.15 -3.55 16.92
C GLN A 310 7.22 -4.43 17.60
N HIS A 311 8.42 -3.89 17.74
CA HIS A 311 9.49 -4.42 18.60
C HIS A 311 9.88 -3.39 19.69
N GLY A 312 9.07 -2.34 19.84
CA GLY A 312 9.28 -1.24 20.78
C GLY A 312 8.42 -0.02 20.42
N VAL A 313 8.18 0.83 21.41
CA VAL A 313 7.37 2.05 21.25
C VAL A 313 8.07 3.05 20.33
N LEU A 314 7.32 3.54 19.34
CA LEU A 314 7.82 4.55 18.39
C LEU A 314 7.93 5.93 19.06
N HIS A 315 9.10 6.22 19.61
CA HIS A 315 9.42 7.52 20.21
C HIS A 315 10.08 8.49 19.22
N ALA A 316 10.66 7.99 18.11
CA ALA A 316 11.31 8.81 17.10
C ALA A 316 10.32 9.28 16.02
N HIS A 317 10.33 10.57 15.70
CA HIS A 317 9.52 11.14 14.62
C HIS A 317 10.05 10.70 13.24
N LEU A 318 9.36 9.75 12.61
CA LEU A 318 9.78 9.06 11.39
C LEU A 318 8.59 8.80 10.43
N PRO A 319 7.73 9.79 10.13
CA PRO A 319 6.53 9.58 9.32
C PRO A 319 6.84 9.09 7.90
N TRP A 320 7.97 9.48 7.31
CA TRP A 320 8.42 8.98 6.00
C TRP A 320 8.71 7.47 5.97
N LYS A 321 8.80 6.82 7.14
CA LYS A 321 9.10 5.40 7.28
C LYS A 321 7.91 4.59 7.79
N TYR A 322 7.25 5.05 8.85
CA TYR A 322 6.26 4.23 9.58
C TYR A 322 4.80 4.62 9.33
N SER A 323 4.51 5.58 8.45
CA SER A 323 3.13 6.00 8.23
C SER A 323 2.31 4.97 7.45
N TYR A 324 1.01 4.90 7.74
CA TYR A 324 0.06 4.00 7.11
C TYR A 324 0.02 4.13 5.58
N ASP A 325 0.21 5.35 5.07
CA ASP A 325 0.24 5.69 3.65
C ASP A 325 1.56 5.31 2.94
N ARG A 326 2.59 4.90 3.70
CA ARG A 326 3.88 4.38 3.17
C ARG A 326 3.93 2.86 3.12
N LEU A 327 3.23 2.19 4.02
CA LEU A 327 3.37 0.76 4.29
C LEU A 327 2.17 -0.04 3.74
N ASP A 328 2.38 -1.29 3.31
CA ASP A 328 1.29 -2.28 3.11
C ASP A 328 0.80 -2.86 4.43
N VAL A 329 0.70 -2.02 5.47
CA VAL A 329 0.17 -2.39 6.78
C VAL A 329 -1.35 -2.24 6.80
N THR A 330 -2.02 -3.14 7.51
CA THR A 330 -3.46 -3.07 7.79
C THR A 330 -3.73 -2.49 9.17
N GLY A 331 -2.91 -2.85 10.14
CA GLY A 331 -2.97 -2.31 11.49
C GLY A 331 -1.64 -2.49 12.22
N GLU A 332 -1.47 -1.66 13.24
CA GLU A 332 -0.34 -1.69 14.15
C GLU A 332 -0.88 -1.94 15.56
N VAL A 333 -0.27 -2.88 16.27
CA VAL A 333 -0.54 -3.10 17.69
C VAL A 333 0.09 -1.96 18.45
N ILE A 334 -0.61 -1.44 19.45
CA ILE A 334 -0.14 -0.37 20.32
C ILE A 334 -0.23 -0.82 21.77
N SER A 335 0.63 -0.26 22.61
CA SER A 335 0.71 -0.58 24.04
C SER A 335 0.20 0.56 24.94
N THR A 336 0.03 1.76 24.38
CA THR A 336 -0.33 2.96 25.15
C THR A 336 -1.28 3.90 24.38
N SER A 337 -2.02 4.73 25.10
CA SER A 337 -2.82 5.82 24.51
C SER A 337 -1.96 6.92 23.87
N TYR A 338 -0.70 7.05 24.28
CA TYR A 338 0.26 7.93 23.61
C TYR A 338 0.47 7.50 22.15
N GLU A 339 0.64 6.19 21.92
CA GLU A 339 0.83 5.65 20.58
C GLU A 339 -0.41 5.84 19.72
N GLU A 340 -1.61 5.56 20.26
CA GLU A 340 -2.87 5.82 19.57
C GLU A 340 -2.95 7.25 19.03
N LYS A 341 -2.68 8.23 19.92
CA LYS A 341 -2.68 9.65 19.55
C LYS A 341 -1.58 9.95 18.52
N ASN A 342 -0.37 9.48 18.75
CA ASN A 342 0.75 9.75 17.87
C ASN A 342 0.51 9.18 16.46
N PHE A 343 0.03 7.94 16.33
CA PHE A 343 -0.19 7.29 15.04
C PHE A 343 -1.33 7.93 14.24
N THR A 344 -2.42 8.30 14.90
CA THR A 344 -3.59 8.91 14.25
C THR A 344 -3.32 10.36 13.82
N GLU A 345 -2.58 11.13 14.63
CA GLU A 345 -2.23 12.52 14.35
C GLU A 345 -1.06 12.65 13.37
N ASN A 346 0.00 11.85 13.50
CA ASN A 346 1.27 12.07 12.79
C ASN A 346 1.62 11.02 11.73
N TYR A 347 0.98 9.85 11.73
CA TYR A 347 1.36 8.70 10.87
C TYR A 347 0.21 8.18 10.01
N PHE A 348 -0.88 8.94 9.90
CA PHE A 348 -1.98 8.69 8.96
C PHE A 348 -2.73 7.36 9.19
N PHE A 349 -2.64 6.77 10.38
CA PHE A 349 -3.40 5.58 10.76
C PHE A 349 -4.90 5.86 10.90
#